data_AF-A0A7X0D4T5-F1
#
_entry.id   AF-A0A7X0D4T5-F1
#
_cell.length_a   1.000
_cell.length_b   1.000
_cell.length_c   1.000
_cell.angle_alpha   90.00
_cell.angle_beta   90.00
_cell.angle_gamma   90.00
#
_symmetry.space_group_name_H-M   'P 1'
#
loop_
_entity.id
_entity.type
_entity.pdbx_description
1 polymer ?
#
loop_
_entity_poly.entity_id
_entity_poly.type
_entity_poly.pdbx_seq_one_letter_code
_entity_poly.pdbx_strand_id
1 'polypeptide(L)'
;MEAFLAEALPTDVRSRVFHLVWTSYAVLAMTDQGLADQPFVEGPNRLERRLADVLRQARAEGELAADLDPDREAARLIAVNHGLGTSVLVGQRAPEAAAEILRYHLDLLFGPADTADTGTPR
;
A
#
# COMPACT_ATOMS: atom_id res chain seq x y z
N MET A 1 -2.61 -7.64 6.35
CA MET A 1 -2.44 -6.40 5.56
C MET A 1 -0.98 -6.03 5.35
N GLU A 2 -0.16 -6.06 6.40
CA GLU A 2 1.30 -5.90 6.28
C GLU A 2 1.93 -6.89 5.29
N ALA A 3 1.66 -8.20 5.41
CA ALA A 3 2.16 -9.21 4.48
C ALA A 3 1.75 -8.96 3.01
N PHE A 4 0.52 -8.47 2.79
CA PHE A 4 0.00 -8.19 1.44
C PHE A 4 0.71 -7.00 0.78
N LEU A 5 0.99 -5.95 1.54
CA LEU A 5 1.70 -4.78 1.04
C LEU A 5 3.21 -5.04 0.97
N ALA A 6 3.77 -5.86 1.86
CA ALA A 6 5.17 -6.29 1.79
C ALA A 6 5.44 -7.17 0.56
N GLU A 7 4.52 -8.05 0.19
CA GLU A 7 4.60 -8.85 -1.05
C GLU A 7 4.54 -7.97 -2.31
N ALA A 8 3.90 -6.80 -2.22
CA ALA A 8 3.90 -5.83 -3.31
C ALA A 8 5.25 -5.10 -3.44
N LEU A 9 6.07 -5.00 -2.40
CA LEU A 9 7.38 -4.36 -2.51
C LEU A 9 8.30 -5.17 -3.46
N PRO A 10 9.12 -4.51 -4.30
CA PRO A 10 9.98 -5.14 -5.31
C PRO A 10 11.22 -5.84 -4.69
N THR A 11 10.96 -6.74 -3.73
CA THR A 11 11.94 -7.51 -2.96
C THR A 11 12.34 -8.81 -3.68
N ASP A 12 11.55 -9.25 -4.65
CA ASP A 12 11.79 -10.44 -5.47
C ASP A 12 11.58 -10.16 -6.97
N VAL A 13 11.91 -11.15 -7.81
CA VAL A 13 11.85 -11.00 -9.27
C VAL A 13 10.43 -10.73 -9.77
N ARG A 14 9.40 -11.34 -9.18
CA ARG A 14 8.01 -11.17 -9.62
C ARG A 14 7.47 -9.79 -9.25
N SER A 15 7.67 -9.36 -8.01
CA SER A 15 7.27 -8.02 -7.55
C SER A 15 8.01 -6.89 -8.30
N ARG A 16 9.28 -7.11 -8.65
CA ARG A 16 10.07 -6.23 -9.53
C ARG A 16 9.50 -6.11 -10.94
N VAL A 17 9.17 -7.23 -11.59
CA VAL A 17 8.58 -7.24 -12.94
C VAL A 17 7.22 -6.53 -12.92
N PHE A 18 6.38 -6.79 -11.91
CA PHE A 18 5.10 -6.11 -11.74
C PHE A 18 5.29 -4.59 -11.70
N HIS A 19 6.23 -4.09 -10.88
CA HIS A 19 6.51 -2.66 -10.77
C HIS A 19 7.07 -2.03 -12.05
N LEU A 20 7.93 -2.73 -12.79
CA LEU A 20 8.50 -2.23 -14.04
C LEU A 20 7.44 -2.12 -15.15
N VAL A 21 6.60 -3.14 -15.30
CA VAL A 21 5.46 -3.10 -16.22
C VAL A 21 4.51 -1.98 -15.81
N TRP A 22 4.21 -1.89 -14.51
CA TRP A 22 3.36 -0.85 -13.96
C TRP A 22 3.85 0.56 -14.30
N THR A 23 5.12 0.85 -13.99
CA THR A 23 5.75 2.15 -14.21
C THR A 23 5.82 2.50 -15.69
N SER A 24 6.19 1.54 -16.54
CA SER A 24 6.31 1.76 -17.99
C SER A 24 4.96 2.12 -18.62
N TYR A 25 3.89 1.44 -18.21
CA TYR A 25 2.55 1.75 -18.67
C TYR A 25 2.00 3.06 -18.09
N ALA A 26 2.31 3.40 -16.83
CA ALA A 26 1.94 4.69 -16.27
C ALA A 26 2.56 5.84 -17.08
N VAL A 27 3.84 5.73 -17.45
CA VAL A 27 4.52 6.70 -18.33
C VAL A 27 3.85 6.76 -19.71
N LEU A 28 3.51 5.62 -20.31
CA LEU A 28 2.83 5.58 -21.61
C LEU A 28 1.44 6.23 -21.56
N ALA A 29 0.62 5.91 -20.55
CA ALA A 29 -0.73 6.46 -20.39
C ALA A 29 -0.74 7.98 -20.14
N MET A 30 0.33 8.55 -19.56
CA MET A 30 0.49 9.99 -19.44
C MET A 30 0.70 10.68 -20.79
N THR A 31 1.17 9.95 -21.80
CA THR A 31 1.48 10.47 -23.14
C THR A 31 0.49 10.05 -24.23
N ASP A 32 -0.32 9.02 -23.97
CA ASP A 32 -1.33 8.48 -24.90
C ASP A 32 -2.65 8.25 -24.14
N GLN A 33 -3.63 9.11 -24.41
CA GLN A 33 -4.95 9.04 -23.76
C GLN A 33 -5.73 7.77 -24.12
N GLY A 34 -5.48 7.17 -25.29
CA GLY A 34 -6.10 5.90 -25.68
C GLY A 34 -5.58 4.69 -24.91
N LEU A 35 -4.46 4.83 -24.19
CA LEU A 35 -3.94 3.85 -23.24
C LEU A 35 -4.47 4.08 -21.81
N ALA A 36 -4.83 5.32 -21.46
CA ALA A 36 -5.51 5.63 -20.19
C ALA A 36 -6.94 5.03 -20.15
N ASP A 37 -7.60 4.92 -21.30
CA ASP A 37 -8.94 4.32 -21.45
C ASP A 37 -8.92 2.77 -21.52
N GLN A 38 -7.75 2.14 -21.51
CA GLN A 38 -7.62 0.68 -21.58
C GLN A 38 -7.83 0.02 -20.19
N PRO A 39 -8.09 -1.32 -20.14
CA PRO A 39 -8.32 -2.07 -18.89
C PRO A 39 -7.12 -2.11 -17.93
N PHE A 40 -6.03 -1.41 -18.24
CA PHE A 40 -4.84 -1.36 -17.42
C PHE A 40 -5.10 -0.63 -16.10
N VAL A 41 -5.81 0.51 -16.12
CA VAL A 41 -6.26 1.22 -14.90
C VAL A 41 -7.24 0.38 -14.08
N GLU A 42 -7.92 -0.60 -14.68
CA GLU A 42 -8.82 -1.49 -13.94
C GLU A 42 -8.11 -2.42 -12.97
N GLY A 43 -6.82 -2.76 -13.21
CA GLY A 43 -6.02 -3.53 -12.25
C GLY A 43 -5.87 -2.82 -10.90
N PRO A 44 -5.27 -1.61 -10.87
CA PRO A 44 -5.20 -0.75 -9.68
C PRO A 44 -6.54 -0.41 -9.09
N ASN A 45 -7.54 -0.06 -9.92
CA ASN A 45 -8.86 0.26 -9.40
C ASN A 45 -9.46 -0.93 -8.64
N ARG A 46 -9.26 -2.17 -9.13
CA ARG A 46 -9.66 -3.38 -8.39
C ARG A 46 -8.87 -3.58 -7.11
N LEU A 47 -7.57 -3.30 -7.13
CA LEU A 47 -6.70 -3.42 -5.96
C LEU A 47 -7.08 -2.42 -4.86
N GLU A 48 -7.31 -1.17 -5.24
CA GLU A 48 -7.77 -0.09 -4.35
C GLU A 48 -9.13 -0.44 -3.74
N ARG A 49 -10.10 -0.89 -4.55
CA ARG A 49 -11.42 -1.34 -4.04
C ARG A 49 -11.29 -2.47 -3.03
N ARG A 50 -10.45 -3.47 -3.31
CA ARG A 50 -10.22 -4.60 -2.38
C ARG A 50 -9.59 -4.13 -1.07
N LEU A 51 -8.63 -3.20 -1.14
CA LEU A 51 -8.00 -2.66 0.05
C LEU A 51 -9.01 -1.83 0.87
N ALA A 52 -9.84 -1.02 0.21
CA ALA A 52 -10.91 -0.28 0.86
C ALA A 52 -11.91 -1.22 1.56
N ASP A 53 -12.27 -2.35 0.95
CA ASP A 53 -13.15 -3.36 1.58
C ASP A 53 -12.52 -3.96 2.85
N VAL A 54 -11.23 -4.28 2.81
CA VAL A 54 -10.48 -4.76 4.00
C VAL A 54 -10.49 -3.70 5.11
N LEU A 55 -10.28 -2.43 4.77
CA LEU A 55 -10.29 -1.34 5.73
C LEU A 55 -11.71 -1.06 6.28
N ARG A 56 -12.76 -1.21 5.48
CA ARG A 56 -14.14 -1.12 5.98
C ARG A 56 -14.42 -2.21 7.01
N GLN A 57 -13.95 -3.43 6.77
CA GLN A 57 -14.11 -4.54 7.69
C GLN A 57 -13.37 -4.28 9.02
N ALA A 58 -12.10 -3.88 8.95
CA ALA A 58 -11.31 -3.56 10.14
C ALA A 58 -11.94 -2.41 10.97
N ARG A 59 -12.55 -1.41 10.31
CA ARG A 59 -13.31 -0.34 11.01
C ARG A 59 -14.58 -0.86 11.66
N ALA A 60 -15.29 -1.80 11.02
CA ALA A 60 -16.47 -2.43 11.61
C ALA A 60 -16.11 -3.29 12.84
N GLU A 61 -14.90 -3.84 12.87
CA GLU A 61 -14.34 -4.64 13.98
C GLU A 61 -13.71 -3.78 15.09
N GLY A 62 -13.61 -2.46 14.90
CA GLY A 62 -13.03 -1.53 15.87
C GLY A 62 -11.50 -1.48 15.85
N GLU A 63 -10.85 -2.09 14.85
CA GLU A 63 -9.39 -2.05 14.66
C GLU A 63 -8.91 -0.75 13.99
N LEU A 64 -9.83 0.03 13.42
CA LEU A 64 -9.55 1.35 12.85
C LEU A 64 -10.36 2.43 13.55
N ALA A 65 -9.75 3.60 13.69
CA ALA A 65 -10.42 4.76 14.26
C ALA A 65 -11.68 5.12 13.44
N ALA A 66 -12.77 5.44 14.15
CA ALA A 66 -14.07 5.63 13.53
C ALA A 66 -14.15 6.88 12.62
N ASP A 67 -13.24 7.83 12.75
CA ASP A 67 -13.17 9.04 11.93
C ASP A 67 -12.37 8.86 10.62
N LEU A 68 -11.67 7.73 10.45
CA LEU A 68 -10.96 7.40 9.22
C LEU A 68 -11.92 7.00 8.10
N ASP A 69 -11.58 7.43 6.87
CA ASP A 69 -12.31 7.12 5.64
C ASP A 69 -11.59 5.97 4.89
N PRO A 70 -12.11 4.73 4.92
CA PRO A 70 -11.46 3.57 4.31
C PRO A 70 -11.03 3.74 2.85
N ASP A 71 -11.79 4.50 2.06
CA ASP A 71 -11.47 4.72 0.64
C ASP A 71 -10.24 5.62 0.50
N ARG A 72 -10.16 6.70 1.28
CA ARG A 72 -8.98 7.60 1.30
C ARG A 72 -7.74 6.91 1.81
N GLU A 73 -7.90 6.09 2.85
CA GLU A 73 -6.81 5.33 3.46
C GLU A 73 -6.25 4.29 2.47
N ALA A 74 -7.13 3.60 1.72
CA ALA A 74 -6.72 2.68 0.66
C ALA A 74 -5.94 3.41 -0.45
N ALA A 75 -6.46 4.53 -0.96
CA ALA A 75 -5.79 5.32 -1.98
C ALA A 75 -4.40 5.81 -1.50
N ARG A 76 -4.27 6.25 -0.24
CA ARG A 76 -2.97 6.63 0.35
C ARG A 76 -2.00 5.46 0.34
N LEU A 77 -2.40 4.30 0.85
CA LEU A 77 -1.52 3.13 0.94
C LEU A 77 -1.01 2.67 -0.43
N ILE A 78 -1.86 2.71 -1.45
CA ILE A 78 -1.45 2.41 -2.85
C ILE A 78 -0.44 3.44 -3.35
N ALA A 79 -0.69 4.73 -3.14
CA ALA A 79 0.23 5.79 -3.55
C ALA A 79 1.61 5.66 -2.86
N VAL A 80 1.63 5.37 -1.56
CA VAL A 80 2.86 5.10 -0.79
C VAL A 80 3.58 3.88 -1.36
N ASN A 81 2.88 2.76 -1.56
CA ASN A 81 3.46 1.53 -2.09
C ASN A 81 4.10 1.76 -3.47
N HIS A 82 3.42 2.46 -4.39
CA HIS A 82 3.98 2.79 -5.70
C HIS A 82 5.23 3.66 -5.59
N GLY A 83 5.19 4.75 -4.81
CA GLY A 83 6.35 5.63 -4.62
C GLY A 83 7.55 4.89 -4.01
N LEU A 84 7.30 4.02 -3.04
CA LEU A 84 8.32 3.17 -2.43
C LEU A 84 8.92 2.20 -3.44
N GLY A 85 8.07 1.49 -4.18
CA GLY A 85 8.51 0.54 -5.19
C GLY A 85 9.34 1.18 -6.30
N THR A 86 8.93 2.36 -6.80
CA THR A 86 9.74 3.14 -7.74
C THR A 86 11.09 3.54 -7.12
N SER A 87 11.11 3.99 -5.86
CA SER A 87 12.35 4.40 -5.20
C SER A 87 13.35 3.25 -5.02
N VAL A 88 12.86 2.02 -4.80
CA VAL A 88 13.71 0.83 -4.74
C VAL A 88 14.24 0.46 -6.12
N LEU A 89 13.38 0.48 -7.15
CA LEU A 89 13.78 0.13 -8.51
C LEU A 89 14.86 1.07 -9.08
N VAL A 90 14.81 2.37 -8.77
CA VAL A 90 15.81 3.35 -9.22
C VAL A 90 17.05 3.40 -8.33
N GLY A 91 17.13 2.54 -7.30
CA GLY A 91 18.26 2.48 -6.37
C GLY A 91 18.33 3.64 -5.36
N GLN A 92 17.29 4.46 -5.26
CA GLN A 92 17.21 5.54 -4.27
C GLN A 92 17.12 4.99 -2.84
N ARG A 93 16.40 3.87 -2.65
CA ARG A 93 16.23 3.22 -1.35
C ARG A 93 16.57 1.74 -1.40
N ALA A 94 17.09 1.23 -0.29
CA ALA A 94 17.16 -0.20 -0.05
C ALA A 94 15.75 -0.78 0.18
N PRO A 95 15.46 -2.03 -0.21
CA PRO A 95 14.17 -2.67 0.02
C PRO A 95 13.73 -2.66 1.50
N GLU A 96 14.67 -2.86 2.42
CA GLU A 96 14.42 -2.91 3.86
C GLU A 96 13.92 -1.55 4.38
N ALA A 97 14.56 -0.46 3.95
CA ALA A 97 14.15 0.90 4.29
C ALA A 97 12.77 1.25 3.72
N ALA A 98 12.42 0.74 2.53
CA ALA A 98 11.08 0.90 2.00
C ALA A 98 10.04 0.14 2.83
N ALA A 99 10.35 -1.08 3.27
CA ALA A 99 9.49 -1.87 4.14
C ALA A 99 9.29 -1.23 5.53
N GLU A 100 10.29 -0.53 6.07
CA GLU A 100 10.15 0.26 7.31
C GLU A 100 9.16 1.42 7.14
N ILE A 101 9.24 2.16 6.02
CA ILE A 101 8.31 3.27 5.75
C ILE A 101 6.88 2.76 5.56
N LEU A 102 6.72 1.63 4.86
CA LEU A 102 5.40 1.01 4.69
C LEU A 102 4.79 0.59 6.03
N ARG A 103 5.58 -0.02 6.92
CA ARG A 103 5.16 -0.36 8.28
C ARG A 103 4.76 0.87 9.08
N TYR A 104 5.54 1.94 9.03
CA TYR A 104 5.19 3.20 9.67
C TYR A 104 3.80 3.71 9.25
N HIS A 105 3.45 3.63 7.96
CA HIS A 105 2.12 4.04 7.49
C HIS A 105 0.99 3.09 7.92
N LEU A 106 1.30 1.83 8.20
CA LEU A 106 0.35 0.89 8.78
C LEU A 106 0.17 1.12 10.29
N ASP A 107 1.25 1.39 11.02
CA ASP A 107 1.19 1.70 12.45
C ASP A 107 0.38 2.99 12.72
N LEU A 108 0.51 4.00 11.86
CA LEU A 108 -0.34 5.19 11.94
C LEU A 108 -1.82 4.90 11.67
N LEU A 109 -2.11 3.87 10.87
CA LEU A 109 -3.45 3.53 10.44
C LEU A 109 -4.18 2.71 11.52
N PHE A 110 -3.52 1.69 12.06
CA PHE A 110 -4.08 0.81 13.10
C PHE A 110 -3.84 1.34 14.52
N GLY A 111 -3.10 2.44 14.65
CA GLY A 111 -2.56 2.89 15.92
C GLY A 111 -1.41 2.00 16.40
N PRO A 112 -0.65 2.42 17.42
CA PRO A 112 0.25 1.49 18.10
C PRO A 112 -0.58 0.32 18.61
N ALA A 113 -0.17 -0.91 18.29
CA ALA A 113 -0.74 -2.10 18.93
C ALA A 113 -0.69 -1.85 20.43
N ASP A 114 -1.85 -1.79 21.06
CA ASP A 114 -1.97 -1.49 22.48
C ASP A 114 -1.13 -2.55 23.19
N THR A 115 0.06 -2.18 23.66
CA THR A 115 0.85 -3.01 24.54
C THR A 115 0.05 -3.00 25.83
N ALA A 116 -0.93 -3.89 25.90
CA ALA A 116 -1.78 -4.09 27.04
C ALA A 116 -0.86 -4.20 28.26
N ASP A 117 -0.94 -3.16 29.05
CA ASP A 117 -0.39 -2.98 30.37
C ASP A 117 -0.51 -4.30 31.15
N THR A 118 0.60 -5.03 31.25
CA THR A 118 0.80 -6.06 32.28
C THR A 118 1.44 -5.41 33.51
N GLY A 119 0.94 -4.23 33.90
CA GLY A 119 1.05 -3.70 35.23
C GLY A 119 0.24 -4.55 36.20
N THR A 120 0.86 -5.60 36.74
CA THR A 120 0.40 -6.17 38.02
C THR A 120 1.19 -5.51 39.15
N PRO A 121 0.53 -4.86 40.13
CA PRO A 121 1.18 -4.17 41.23
C PRO A 121 1.76 -5.18 42.23
N ARG A 122 2.82 -4.78 42.93
CA ARG A 122 3.34 -5.47 44.12
C ARG A 122 3.31 -4.53 45.32
#